data_AF-A0A382YYW5-F1
#
_entry.id   AF-A0A382YYW5-F1
#
_cell.length_a   1.000
_cell.length_b   1.000
_cell.length_c   1.000
_cell.angle_alpha   90.00
_cell.angle_beta   90.00
_cell.angle_gamma   90.00
#
_symmetry.space_group_name_H-M   'P 1'
#
loop_
_entity.id
_entity.type
_entity.pdbx_description
1 polymer ?
#
loop_
_entity_poly.entity_id
_entity_poly.type
_entity_poly.pdbx_seq_one_letter_code
_entity_poly.pdbx_strand_id
1 'polypeptide(L)'
;MAIKFGQLEGKAKKSSIVQFQYKDGDNIVRMVGDILPRYVYWVKGENNKNIPMECLSFNRDTETFDNKEKDWVRSYYPEMKCGWSYAIQCIDPADKQVKVLNLKKKLLEQIMLAAEDL
;
A
#
# COMPACT_ATOMS: atom_id res chain seq x y z
N MET A 1 28.33 0.66 -12.94
CA MET A 1 29.39 1.29 -12.12
C MET A 1 29.52 0.52 -10.82
N ALA A 2 30.74 0.27 -10.34
CA ALA A 2 31.00 -0.48 -9.11
C ALA A 2 30.88 0.40 -7.85
N ILE A 3 30.52 -0.20 -6.71
CA ILE A 3 30.40 0.47 -5.42
C ILE A 3 31.81 0.65 -4.81
N LYS A 4 32.11 1.82 -4.23
CA LYS A 4 33.40 2.09 -3.58
C LYS A 4 33.61 1.13 -2.40
N PHE A 5 34.85 0.67 -2.21
CA PHE A 5 35.21 -0.34 -1.19
C PHE A 5 34.72 0.01 0.23
N GLY A 6 34.84 1.28 0.66
CA GLY A 6 34.37 1.74 1.97
C GLY A 6 32.86 2.00 2.08
N GLN A 7 32.11 1.93 0.97
CA GLN A 7 30.65 2.12 0.93
C GLN A 7 29.90 0.78 0.79
N LEU A 8 30.63 -0.33 0.77
CA LEU A 8 30.06 -1.66 0.70
C LEU A 8 29.56 -2.09 2.09
N GLU A 9 28.25 -2.02 2.30
CA GLU A 9 27.62 -2.45 3.57
C GLU A 9 27.54 -3.98 3.73
N GLY A 10 28.09 -4.75 2.78
CA GLY A 10 28.13 -6.22 2.80
C GLY A 10 26.76 -6.91 2.71
N LYS A 11 25.67 -6.14 2.57
CA LYS A 11 24.29 -6.60 2.44
C LYS A 11 23.51 -5.68 1.51
N ALA A 12 22.41 -6.17 0.96
CA ALA A 12 21.47 -5.33 0.24
C ALA A 12 20.93 -4.25 1.17
N LYS A 13 21.04 -2.97 0.76
CA LYS A 13 20.37 -1.87 1.46
C LYS A 13 18.87 -2.15 1.45
N LYS A 14 18.30 -2.42 2.63
CA LYS A 14 16.86 -2.63 2.77
C LYS A 14 16.17 -1.28 2.60
N SER A 15 15.58 -1.04 1.43
CA SER A 15 14.60 0.03 1.21
C SER A 15 13.22 -0.39 1.71
N SER A 16 13.14 -0.93 2.94
CA SER A 16 11.87 -1.36 3.49
C SER A 16 11.05 -0.14 3.87
N ILE A 17 9.97 0.11 3.15
CA ILE A 17 8.95 1.09 3.52
C ILE A 17 8.32 0.66 4.83
N VAL A 18 8.29 1.57 5.81
CA VAL A 18 7.65 1.31 7.11
C VAL A 18 6.14 1.42 6.93
N GLN A 19 5.44 0.31 7.15
CA GLN A 19 3.98 0.25 7.07
C GLN A 19 3.38 0.31 8.48
N PHE A 20 2.26 1.00 8.63
CA PHE A 20 1.49 0.98 9.87
C PHE A 20 0.83 -0.40 10.04
N GLN A 21 0.98 -0.98 11.23
CA GLN A 21 0.33 -2.23 11.59
C GLN A 21 -0.78 -1.93 12.59
N TYR A 22 -2.01 -2.28 12.23
CA TYR A 22 -3.13 -2.21 13.15
C TYR A 22 -2.90 -3.16 14.33
N LYS A 23 -3.12 -2.65 15.53
CA LYS A 23 -3.10 -3.42 16.77
C LYS A 23 -4.53 -3.66 17.23
N ASP A 24 -4.75 -4.70 18.02
CA ASP A 24 -6.05 -4.91 18.65
C ASP A 24 -6.33 -3.76 19.63
N GLY A 25 -7.56 -3.23 19.59
CA GLY A 25 -7.98 -2.06 20.37
C GLY A 25 -7.85 -0.74 19.61
N ASP A 26 -7.54 0.33 20.34
CA ASP A 26 -7.56 1.68 19.81
C ASP A 26 -6.28 2.00 19.03
N ASN A 27 -6.44 2.39 17.76
CA ASN A 27 -5.35 2.80 16.89
C ASN A 27 -5.42 4.31 16.69
N ILE A 28 -4.48 5.03 17.28
CA ILE A 28 -4.38 6.49 17.15
C ILE A 28 -3.31 6.79 16.11
N VAL A 29 -3.69 7.44 15.02
CA VAL A 29 -2.78 7.89 13.97
C VAL A 29 -3.20 9.26 13.46
N ARG A 30 -2.23 10.03 12.95
CA ARG A 30 -2.51 11.27 12.23
C ARG A 30 -2.27 11.05 10.74
N MET A 31 -3.33 11.02 9.95
CA MET A 31 -3.22 10.94 8.48
C MET A 31 -2.65 12.25 7.91
N VAL A 32 -1.76 12.14 6.93
CA VAL A 32 -1.06 13.27 6.29
C VAL A 32 -0.91 13.03 4.79
N GLY A 33 -1.02 14.10 4.00
CA GLY A 33 -0.88 14.06 2.54
C GLY A 33 -2.13 13.57 1.81
N ASP A 34 -1.95 13.26 0.53
CA ASP A 34 -3.03 12.86 -0.37
C ASP A 34 -3.36 11.36 -0.25
N ILE A 35 -4.60 11.01 -0.61
CA ILE A 35 -5.08 9.62 -0.65
C ILE A 35 -4.76 9.02 -2.02
N LEU A 36 -4.14 7.84 -2.03
CA LEU A 36 -3.88 7.08 -3.24
C LEU A 36 -4.93 5.96 -3.40
N PRO A 37 -5.87 6.07 -4.34
CA PRO A 37 -6.77 4.98 -4.71
C PRO A 37 -6.02 3.94 -5.55
N ARG A 38 -6.22 2.66 -5.24
CA ARG A 38 -5.59 1.56 -5.98
C ARG A 38 -6.40 0.28 -5.94
N TYR A 39 -6.20 -0.56 -6.94
CA TYR A 39 -6.59 -1.96 -6.90
C TYR A 39 -5.39 -2.83 -6.60
N VAL A 40 -5.55 -3.79 -5.68
CA VAL A 40 -4.47 -4.66 -5.23
C VAL A 40 -4.93 -6.12 -5.26
N TYR A 41 -4.04 -6.98 -5.75
CA TYR A 41 -4.10 -8.42 -5.66
C TYR A 41 -3.32 -8.91 -4.43
N TRP A 42 -3.86 -9.90 -3.73
CA TRP A 42 -3.16 -10.56 -2.64
C TRP A 42 -2.61 -11.89 -3.14
N VAL A 43 -1.39 -11.86 -3.69
CA VAL A 43 -0.73 -13.03 -4.26
C VAL A 43 -0.03 -13.81 -3.15
N LYS A 44 -0.20 -15.13 -3.11
CA LYS A 44 0.51 -15.98 -2.14
C LYS A 44 1.94 -16.22 -2.62
N GLY A 45 2.92 -15.66 -1.93
CA GLY A 45 4.34 -15.89 -2.24
C GLY A 45 4.84 -17.26 -1.79
N GLU A 46 6.03 -17.64 -2.24
CA GLU A 46 6.68 -18.94 -1.93
C GLU A 46 6.81 -19.21 -0.42
N ASN A 47 6.98 -18.15 0.36
CA ASN A 47 7.06 -18.21 1.83
C ASN A 47 5.68 -18.30 2.53
N ASN A 48 4.62 -18.67 1.81
CA ASN A 48 3.21 -18.67 2.27
C ASN A 48 2.70 -17.31 2.79
N LYS A 49 3.41 -16.22 2.55
CA LYS A 49 2.98 -14.86 2.91
C LYS A 49 2.21 -14.25 1.75
N ASN A 50 1.13 -13.55 2.07
CA ASN A 50 0.39 -12.78 1.08
C ASN A 50 1.18 -11.50 0.75
N ILE A 51 1.39 -11.28 -0.54
CA ILE A 51 2.13 -10.15 -1.09
C ILE A 51 1.10 -9.26 -1.82
N PRO A 52 1.00 -7.98 -1.45
CA PRO A 52 0.16 -7.03 -2.18
C PRO A 52 0.84 -6.68 -3.52
N MET A 53 0.17 -6.97 -4.63
CA MET A 53 0.58 -6.59 -5.99
C MET A 53 -0.45 -5.64 -6.59
N GLU A 54 -0.01 -4.51 -7.15
CA GLU A 54 -0.95 -3.53 -7.73
C GLU A 54 -1.52 -4.02 -9.07
N CYS A 55 -2.77 -3.66 -9.33
CA CYS A 55 -3.46 -3.95 -10.59
C CYS A 55 -3.12 -2.88 -11.62
N LEU A 56 -2.29 -3.24 -12.59
CA LEU A 56 -1.83 -2.33 -13.64
C LEU A 56 -2.91 -2.03 -14.69
N SER A 57 -3.97 -2.85 -14.75
CA SER A 57 -5.15 -2.56 -15.57
C SER A 57 -5.95 -1.35 -15.10
N PHE A 58 -5.77 -0.91 -13.83
CA PHE A 58 -6.47 0.22 -13.25
C PHE A 58 -5.61 1.48 -13.32
N ASN A 59 -6.13 2.52 -13.96
CA ASN A 59 -5.50 3.82 -13.99
C ASN A 59 -5.95 4.66 -12.78
N ARG A 60 -4.98 5.01 -11.93
CA ARG A 60 -5.20 5.81 -10.71
C ARG A 60 -5.55 7.26 -10.97
N ASP A 61 -5.12 7.85 -12.09
CA ASP A 61 -5.31 9.27 -12.37
C ASP A 61 -6.72 9.56 -12.88
N THR A 62 -7.28 8.60 -13.62
CA THR A 62 -8.66 8.69 -14.15
C THR A 62 -9.65 7.84 -13.37
N GLU A 63 -9.17 7.04 -12.40
CA GLU A 63 -9.93 6.05 -11.62
C GLU A 63 -10.73 5.05 -12.48
N THR A 64 -10.22 4.69 -13.66
CA THR A 64 -10.88 3.79 -14.61
C THR A 64 -10.00 2.61 -15.00
N PHE A 65 -10.61 1.49 -15.38
CA PHE A 65 -9.91 0.37 -16.00
C PHE A 65 -9.67 0.65 -17.49
N ASP A 66 -8.58 1.34 -17.81
CA ASP A 66 -8.20 1.63 -19.19
C ASP A 66 -7.32 0.55 -19.84
N ASN A 67 -6.80 -0.40 -19.03
CA ASN A 67 -5.94 -1.51 -19.47
C ASN A 67 -4.74 -1.06 -20.34
N LYS A 68 -4.24 0.17 -20.14
CA LYS A 68 -3.09 0.68 -20.88
C LYS A 68 -1.82 -0.14 -20.59
N GLU A 69 -1.64 -0.51 -19.34
CA GLU A 69 -0.56 -1.39 -18.92
C GLU A 69 -1.01 -2.84 -18.83
N LYS A 70 -0.12 -3.75 -19.20
CA LYS A 70 -0.39 -5.18 -19.14
C LYS A 70 -0.36 -5.65 -17.69
N ASP A 71 -1.49 -6.12 -17.20
CA ASP A 71 -1.60 -6.75 -15.90
C ASP A 71 -0.98 -8.16 -15.91
N TRP A 72 0.22 -8.26 -15.34
CA TRP A 72 0.94 -9.53 -15.21
C TRP A 72 0.30 -10.46 -14.19
N VAL A 73 -0.31 -9.93 -13.11
CA VAL A 73 -0.95 -10.78 -12.10
C VAL A 73 -2.11 -11.52 -12.73
N ARG A 74 -2.94 -10.84 -13.52
CA ARG A 74 -4.05 -11.47 -14.24
C ARG A 74 -3.59 -12.41 -15.36
N SER A 75 -2.40 -12.19 -15.91
CA SER A 75 -1.81 -13.07 -16.92
C SER A 75 -1.37 -14.42 -16.33
N TYR A 76 -0.80 -14.42 -15.12
CA TYR A 76 -0.34 -15.64 -14.43
C TYR A 76 -1.39 -16.27 -13.51
N TYR A 77 -2.34 -15.46 -13.01
CA TYR A 77 -3.41 -15.86 -12.10
C TYR A 77 -4.77 -15.31 -12.57
N PRO A 78 -5.33 -15.83 -13.68
CA PRO A 78 -6.56 -15.28 -14.29
C PRO A 78 -7.79 -15.29 -13.36
N GLU A 79 -7.85 -16.25 -12.44
CA GLU A 79 -8.91 -16.42 -11.46
C GLU A 79 -8.84 -15.42 -10.29
N MET A 80 -7.71 -14.74 -10.12
CA MET A 80 -7.50 -13.84 -9.00
C MET A 80 -8.28 -12.53 -9.20
N LYS A 81 -9.04 -12.14 -8.17
CA LYS A 81 -9.79 -10.88 -8.17
C LYS A 81 -9.01 -9.81 -7.42
N CYS A 82 -8.81 -8.65 -8.06
CA CYS A 82 -8.29 -7.48 -7.38
C CYS A 82 -9.35 -6.87 -6.47
N GLY A 83 -8.90 -6.34 -5.34
CA GLY A 83 -9.73 -5.64 -4.37
C GLY A 83 -9.40 -4.15 -4.36
N TRP A 84 -10.41 -3.33 -4.10
CA TRP A 84 -10.24 -1.90 -3.90
C TRP A 84 -9.48 -1.63 -2.59
N SER A 85 -8.49 -0.76 -2.61
CA SER A 85 -7.67 -0.36 -1.47
C SER A 85 -7.26 1.11 -1.58
N TYR A 86 -7.10 1.76 -0.43
CA TYR A 86 -6.52 3.10 -0.36
C TYR A 86 -5.21 3.05 0.42
N ALA A 87 -4.27 3.92 0.06
CA ALA A 87 -3.05 4.14 0.83
C ALA A 87 -2.89 5.63 1.13
N ILE A 88 -2.51 5.95 2.36
CA ILE A 88 -2.18 7.32 2.80
C ILE A 88 -0.97 7.26 3.72
N GLN A 89 -0.23 8.36 3.84
CA GLN A 89 0.81 8.47 4.85
C GLN A 89 0.19 8.81 6.20
N CYS A 90 0.73 8.26 7.28
CA CYS A 90 0.32 8.59 8.63
C CYS A 90 1.52 8.78 9.55
N ILE A 91 1.36 9.65 10.53
CA ILE A 91 2.29 9.78 11.66
C ILE A 91 1.71 8.99 12.81
N ASP A 92 2.46 7.99 13.27
CA ASP A 92 2.15 7.25 14.48
C ASP A 92 2.63 8.07 15.70
N PRO A 93 1.76 8.53 16.60
CA PRO A 93 2.17 9.33 17.76
C PRO A 93 3.04 8.55 18.74
N ALA A 94 3.04 7.22 18.72
CA ALA A 94 3.84 6.39 19.61
C ALA A 94 5.34 6.47 19.29
N ASP A 95 5.72 6.55 18.01
CA ASP A 95 7.12 6.62 17.58
C ASP A 95 7.47 7.87 16.74
N LYS A 96 6.47 8.70 16.43
CA LYS A 96 6.58 9.93 15.63
C LYS A 96 7.15 9.71 14.23
N GLN A 97 7.08 8.48 13.70
CA GLN A 97 7.56 8.15 12.36
C GLN A 97 6.44 8.22 11.33
N VAL A 98 6.81 8.61 10.11
CA VAL A 98 5.92 8.53 8.95
C VAL A 98 5.86 7.09 8.47
N LYS A 99 4.65 6.56 8.36
CA LYS A 99 4.35 5.19 7.92
C LYS A 99 3.29 5.21 6.83
N VAL A 100 3.28 4.18 5.99
CA VAL A 100 2.19 3.98 5.03
C VAL A 100 1.03 3.28 5.73
N LEU A 101 -0.12 3.92 5.76
CA LEU A 101 -1.38 3.40 6.26
C LEU A 101 -2.19 2.83 5.10
N ASN A 102 -2.47 1.52 5.16
CA ASN A 102 -3.37 0.86 4.23
C ASN A 102 -4.80 0.94 4.78
N LEU A 103 -5.70 1.51 3.98
CA LEU A 103 -7.11 1.70 4.30
C LEU A 103 -7.98 0.78 3.44
N LYS A 104 -8.97 0.15 4.07
CA LYS A 104 -10.05 -0.56 3.38
C LYS A 104 -11.15 0.44 3.01
N LYS A 105 -11.92 0.14 1.95
CA LYS A 105 -13.01 1.01 1.47
C LYS A 105 -13.95 1.51 2.58
N LYS A 106 -14.53 0.59 3.35
CA LYS A 106 -15.46 0.92 4.45
C LYS A 106 -14.84 1.83 5.51
N LEU A 107 -13.55 1.65 5.81
CA LEU A 107 -12.87 2.44 6.82
C LEU A 107 -12.67 3.88 6.33
N LEU A 108 -12.29 4.06 5.06
CA LEU A 108 -12.17 5.40 4.49
C LEU A 108 -13.54 6.10 4.43
N GLU A 109 -14.60 5.40 4.01
CA GLU A 109 -15.96 5.94 3.99
C GLU A 109 -16.39 6.46 5.37
N GLN A 110 -16.12 5.70 6.44
CA GLN A 110 -16.39 6.12 7.81
C GLN A 110 -15.58 7.35 8.23
N ILE A 111 -14.31 7.43 7.83
CA ILE A 111 -13.45 8.58 8.11
C ILE A 111 -13.97 9.83 7.39
N MET A 112 -14.38 9.70 6.12
CA MET A 112 -14.92 10.81 5.33
C MET A 112 -16.22 11.33 5.95
N LEU A 113 -17.14 10.44 6.32
CA LEU A 113 -18.39 10.81 6.99
C LEU A 113 -18.14 11.54 8.31
N ALA A 114 -17.24 11.03 9.15
CA ALA A 114 -16.87 11.70 10.40
C ALA A 114 -16.20 13.06 10.19
N ALA A 115 -15.52 13.26 9.06
CA ALA A 115 -14.90 14.53 8.70
C ALA A 115 -15.91 15.56 8.17
N GLU A 116 -17.01 15.13 7.55
CA GLU A 116 -18.12 16.01 7.13
C GLU A 116 -18.93 16.52 8.32
N ASP A 117 -19.04 15.73 9.39
CA ASP A 117 -19.76 16.07 10.63
C ASP A 117 -18.97 17.03 11.56
N LEU A 118 -17.73 17.38 11.21
CA LEU A 118 -16.76 18.14 12.02
C LEU A 118 -16.72 19.62 11.63
#